data_AF-A0A1G0HWM5-F1
#
_entry.id   AF-A0A1G0HWM5-F1
#
_cell.length_a   1.000
_cell.length_b   1.000
_cell.length_c   1.000
_cell.angle_alpha   90.00
_cell.angle_beta   90.00
_cell.angle_gamma   90.00
#
_symmetry.space_group_name_H-M   'P 1'
#
loop_
_entity.id
_entity.type
_entity.pdbx_description
1 polymer ?
#
loop_
_entity_poly.entity_id
_entity_poly.type
_entity_poly.pdbx_seq_one_letter_code
_entity_poly.pdbx_strand_id
1 'polypeptide(L)'
;MQKRYLFQDVIQWIVRQYQEIQQANIPHNHFHIVNPLIKNNESQLTIQIVGKNITFKATAAEIFEHDQLLEGFSKQEVKLITYMACKTKEQPKYNIVLQEFSAKLNRLIFKLQKCDSTDVLFKTAEDISKDPSLINGLSQRDAHKIGYAAAMEQLQQVDETIARLGLEK
;
A
#
# COMPACT_ATOMS: atom_id res chain seq x y z
N MET A 1 -24.98 23.98 -5.84
CA MET A 1 -25.10 22.52 -5.61
C MET A 1 -24.03 21.81 -6.43
N GLN A 2 -22.99 21.30 -5.77
CA GLN A 2 -21.84 20.65 -6.42
C GLN A 2 -22.22 19.18 -6.66
N LYS A 3 -22.49 18.80 -7.92
CA LYS A 3 -22.74 17.39 -8.29
C LYS A 3 -21.48 16.58 -8.01
N ARG A 4 -21.57 15.65 -7.07
CA ARG A 4 -20.51 14.70 -6.72
C ARG A 4 -20.64 13.52 -7.67
N TYR A 5 -19.93 13.56 -8.80
CA TYR A 5 -19.89 12.43 -9.73
C TYR A 5 -19.10 11.28 -9.10
N LEU A 6 -19.61 10.05 -9.18
CA LEU A 6 -18.81 8.88 -8.81
C LEU A 6 -17.63 8.76 -9.78
N PHE A 7 -16.49 8.33 -9.27
CA PHE A 7 -15.28 8.13 -10.08
C PHE A 7 -15.56 7.29 -11.33
N GLN A 8 -16.43 6.28 -11.23
CA GLN A 8 -16.86 5.45 -12.36
C GLN A 8 -17.63 6.23 -13.43
N ASP A 9 -18.47 7.21 -13.05
CA ASP A 9 -19.18 8.05 -14.01
C ASP A 9 -18.19 8.95 -14.78
N VAL A 10 -17.16 9.43 -14.08
CA VAL A 10 -16.08 10.23 -14.66
C VAL A 10 -15.25 9.37 -15.62
N ILE A 11 -14.89 8.14 -15.24
CA ILE A 11 -14.18 7.18 -16.09
C ILE A 11 -14.98 6.89 -17.35
N GLN A 12 -16.27 6.55 -17.22
CA GLN A 12 -17.11 6.23 -18.39
C GLN A 12 -17.28 7.44 -19.31
N TRP A 13 -17.44 8.63 -18.74
CA TRP A 13 -17.48 9.86 -19.51
C TRP A 13 -16.14 10.11 -20.24
N ILE A 14 -14.99 9.92 -19.57
CA ILE A 14 -13.65 10.04 -20.19
C ILE A 14 -13.46 9.02 -21.31
N VAL A 15 -13.81 7.75 -21.11
CA VAL A 15 -13.70 6.69 -22.12
C VAL A 15 -14.58 7.00 -23.34
N ARG A 16 -15.78 7.53 -23.11
CA ARG A 16 -16.65 7.97 -24.20
C ARG A 16 -16.05 9.15 -24.97
N GLN A 17 -15.52 10.13 -24.25
CA GLN A 17 -14.81 11.26 -24.87
C GLN A 17 -13.56 10.79 -25.63
N TYR A 18 -12.86 9.76 -25.15
CA TYR A 18 -11.72 9.14 -25.82
C TYR A 18 -12.12 8.46 -27.14
N GLN A 19 -13.24 7.73 -27.17
CA GLN A 19 -13.77 7.13 -28.39
C GLN A 19 -14.14 8.19 -29.45
N GLU A 20 -14.67 9.33 -29.03
CA GLU A 20 -14.97 10.47 -29.91
C GLU A 20 -13.69 11.12 -30.46
N ILE A 21 -12.60 11.14 -29.69
CA ILE A 21 -11.31 11.71 -30.08
C ILE A 21 -10.54 10.78 -31.04
N GLN A 22 -10.62 9.46 -30.90
CA GLN A 22 -9.96 8.50 -31.80
C GLN A 22 -10.48 8.58 -33.25
N GLN A 23 -11.65 9.17 -33.49
CA GLN A 23 -12.17 9.44 -34.83
C GLN A 23 -11.55 10.69 -35.49
N ALA A 24 -10.88 11.54 -34.72
CA ALA A 24 -10.19 12.74 -35.19
C ALA A 24 -8.68 12.60 -34.96
N ASN A 25 -7.93 12.25 -36.00
CA ASN A 25 -6.46 12.14 -36.02
C ASN A 25 -5.76 13.28 -35.23
N ILE A 26 -5.35 13.03 -33.98
CA ILE A 26 -4.58 13.93 -33.11
C ILE A 26 -3.51 13.10 -32.38
N PRO A 27 -2.31 13.65 -32.07
CA PRO A 27 -1.12 12.87 -31.73
C PRO A 27 -1.20 12.13 -30.39
N HIS A 28 -0.35 11.12 -30.22
CA HIS A 28 -0.08 10.47 -28.93
C HIS A 28 0.16 11.49 -27.80
N ASN A 29 -0.43 11.23 -26.62
CA ASN A 29 -0.44 12.01 -25.37
C ASN A 29 -1.64 12.98 -25.20
N HIS A 30 -2.79 12.42 -24.82
CA HIS A 30 -4.05 13.13 -24.56
C HIS A 30 -4.17 13.69 -23.12
N PHE A 31 -3.34 13.20 -22.20
CA PHE A 31 -3.34 13.60 -20.80
C PHE A 31 -2.00 14.20 -20.42
N HIS A 32 -2.03 15.20 -19.54
CA HIS A 32 -0.84 15.81 -18.96
C HIS A 32 -0.99 15.93 -17.44
N ILE A 33 0.06 15.59 -16.69
CA ILE A 33 0.10 15.75 -15.24
C ILE A 33 0.52 17.19 -14.92
N VAL A 34 -0.40 17.97 -14.36
CA VAL A 34 -0.17 19.40 -14.05
C VAL A 34 0.59 19.56 -12.74
N ASN A 35 0.21 18.79 -11.72
CA ASN A 35 0.85 18.84 -10.40
C ASN A 35 0.71 17.48 -9.70
N PRO A 36 1.83 16.81 -9.38
CA PRO A 36 1.82 15.68 -8.46
C PRO A 36 1.77 16.22 -7.02
N LEU A 37 0.72 15.87 -6.28
CA LEU A 37 0.59 16.18 -4.86
C LEU A 37 0.62 14.87 -4.06
N ILE A 38 1.53 14.78 -3.09
CA ILE A 38 1.49 13.70 -2.10
C ILE A 38 0.66 14.21 -0.93
N LYS A 39 -0.50 13.61 -0.69
CA LYS A 39 -1.39 13.97 0.42
C LYS A 39 -1.80 12.71 1.17
N ASN A 40 -1.61 12.69 2.49
CA ASN A 40 -1.97 11.56 3.35
C ASN A 40 -1.36 10.23 2.87
N ASN A 41 -0.09 10.22 2.50
CA ASN A 41 0.61 9.03 1.98
C ASN A 41 0.10 8.49 0.64
N GLU A 42 -0.95 9.08 0.06
CA GLU A 42 -1.46 8.77 -1.27
C GLU A 42 -0.98 9.79 -2.31
N SER A 43 -0.68 9.27 -3.49
CA SER A 43 -0.20 10.03 -4.64
C SER A 43 -1.40 10.59 -5.41
N GLN A 44 -1.84 11.81 -5.10
CA GLN A 44 -2.94 12.48 -5.81
C GLN A 44 -2.39 13.27 -7.01
N LEU A 45 -2.79 12.88 -8.21
CA LEU A 45 -2.38 13.51 -9.46
C LEU A 45 -3.49 14.40 -9.99
N THR A 46 -3.15 15.64 -10.35
CA THR A 46 -4.05 16.51 -11.13
C THR A 46 -3.74 16.32 -12.61
N ILE A 47 -4.71 15.83 -13.36
CA ILE A 47 -4.58 15.47 -14.76
C ILE A 47 -5.37 16.47 -15.59
N GLN A 48 -4.74 17.00 -16.63
CA GLN A 48 -5.36 17.86 -17.64
C GLN A 48 -5.55 17.09 -18.93
N ILE A 49 -6.71 17.28 -19.57
CA ILE A 49 -6.94 16.78 -20.93
C ILE A 49 -6.34 17.78 -21.92
N VAL A 50 -5.39 17.34 -22.74
CA VAL A 50 -4.71 18.18 -23.73
C VAL A 50 -5.74 18.73 -24.73
N GLY A 51 -5.66 20.03 -25.02
CA GLY A 51 -6.61 20.73 -25.88
C GLY A 51 -7.97 21.06 -25.22
N LYS A 52 -8.18 20.71 -23.94
CA LYS A 52 -9.37 21.11 -23.17
C LYS A 52 -8.94 21.80 -21.86
N ASN A 53 -9.73 22.77 -21.40
CA ASN A 53 -9.54 23.38 -20.07
C ASN A 53 -10.25 22.56 -18.97
N ILE A 54 -10.07 21.24 -19.01
CA ILE A 54 -10.71 20.29 -18.10
C ILE A 54 -9.61 19.58 -17.33
N THR A 55 -9.72 19.61 -16.01
CA THR A 55 -8.83 18.88 -15.11
C THR A 55 -9.64 17.97 -14.19
N PHE A 56 -9.04 16.85 -13.82
CA PHE A 56 -9.59 15.94 -12.82
C PHE A 56 -8.48 15.44 -11.90
N LYS A 57 -8.88 14.89 -10.76
CA LYS A 57 -7.95 14.32 -9.77
C LYS A 57 -8.17 12.82 -9.71
N ALA A 58 -7.08 12.07 -9.75
CA ALA A 58 -7.06 10.62 -9.54
C ALA A 58 -5.79 10.25 -8.79
N THR A 59 -5.80 9.11 -8.11
CA THR A 59 -4.58 8.58 -7.52
C THR A 59 -3.72 7.90 -8.58
N ALA A 60 -2.41 7.83 -8.36
CA ALA A 60 -1.52 7.07 -9.25
C ALA A 60 -1.94 5.58 -9.35
N ALA A 61 -2.45 5.00 -8.26
CA ALA A 61 -2.93 3.62 -8.24
C ALA A 61 -4.18 3.42 -9.12
N GLU A 62 -5.17 4.31 -9.03
CA GLU A 62 -6.38 4.26 -9.86
C GLU A 62 -6.07 4.36 -11.36
N ILE A 63 -5.11 5.22 -11.74
CA ILE A 63 -4.70 5.33 -13.15
C ILE A 63 -3.94 4.08 -13.59
N PHE A 64 -3.06 3.55 -12.73
CA PHE A 64 -2.24 2.38 -13.03
C PHE A 64 -3.08 1.11 -13.26
N GLU A 65 -4.26 1.01 -12.67
CA GLU A 65 -5.19 -0.12 -12.87
C GLU A 65 -5.96 -0.08 -14.21
N HIS A 66 -5.81 1.00 -14.99
CA HIS A 66 -6.56 1.22 -16.23
C HIS A 66 -5.63 1.49 -17.42
N ASP A 67 -5.28 0.44 -18.17
CA ASP A 67 -4.37 0.52 -19.33
C ASP A 67 -4.79 1.58 -20.36
N GLN A 68 -6.10 1.72 -20.62
CA GLN A 68 -6.64 2.72 -21.55
C GLN A 68 -6.33 4.17 -21.13
N LEU A 69 -6.27 4.44 -19.81
CA LEU A 69 -5.87 5.75 -19.31
C LEU A 69 -4.36 5.95 -19.48
N LEU A 70 -3.55 4.93 -19.16
CA LEU A 70 -2.09 4.96 -19.29
C LEU A 70 -1.64 5.24 -20.72
N GLU A 71 -2.31 4.66 -21.72
CA GLU A 71 -2.05 4.92 -23.15
C GLU A 71 -2.23 6.38 -23.55
N GLY A 72 -3.02 7.14 -22.79
CA GLY A 72 -3.24 8.56 -23.01
C GLY A 72 -2.12 9.47 -22.47
N PHE A 73 -1.18 8.96 -21.68
CA PHE A 73 -0.07 9.74 -21.12
C PHE A 73 1.23 9.58 -21.92
N SER A 74 2.14 10.54 -21.77
CA SER A 74 3.49 10.39 -22.32
C SER A 74 4.29 9.28 -21.61
N LYS A 75 5.29 8.72 -22.29
CA LYS A 75 6.19 7.71 -21.70
C LYS A 75 6.84 8.16 -20.39
N GLN A 76 7.13 9.46 -20.24
CA GLN A 76 7.72 10.02 -19.03
C GLN A 76 6.69 10.03 -17.88
N GLU A 77 5.45 10.37 -18.18
CA GLU A 77 4.36 10.41 -17.20
C GLU A 77 3.90 9.00 -16.82
N VAL A 78 3.88 8.04 -17.75
CA VAL A 78 3.64 6.62 -17.43
C VAL A 78 4.68 6.11 -16.43
N LYS A 79 5.96 6.44 -16.62
CA LYS A 79 7.02 6.10 -15.65
C LYS A 79 6.77 6.75 -14.28
N LEU A 80 6.36 8.01 -14.26
CA LEU A 80 6.03 8.71 -13.02
C LEU A 80 4.82 8.07 -12.31
N ILE A 81 3.74 7.79 -13.02
CA ILE A 81 2.54 7.13 -12.49
C ILE A 81 2.92 5.76 -11.91
N THR A 82 3.67 4.97 -12.66
CA THR A 82 4.13 3.65 -12.22
C THR A 82 4.98 3.76 -10.94
N TYR A 83 5.96 4.66 -10.92
CA TYR A 83 6.78 4.90 -9.73
C TYR A 83 5.94 5.29 -8.51
N MET A 84 5.01 6.23 -8.68
CA MET A 84 4.16 6.72 -7.61
C MET A 84 3.18 5.64 -7.11
N ALA A 85 2.62 4.83 -8.01
CA ALA A 85 1.73 3.73 -7.68
C ALA A 85 2.44 2.62 -6.90
N CYS A 86 3.64 2.21 -7.35
CA CYS A 86 4.45 1.22 -6.65
C CYS A 86 4.89 1.72 -5.28
N LYS A 87 5.35 2.98 -5.19
CA LYS A 87 5.80 3.57 -3.93
C LYS A 87 4.68 3.64 -2.88
N THR A 88 3.43 3.88 -3.28
CA THR A 88 2.29 3.84 -2.35
C THR A 88 2.00 2.41 -1.88
N LYS A 89 2.18 1.38 -2.71
CA LYS A 89 2.04 -0.03 -2.30
C LYS A 89 3.10 -0.50 -1.32
N GLU A 90 4.31 0.04 -1.39
CA GLU A 90 5.43 -0.31 -0.51
C GLU A 90 5.33 0.31 0.90
N GLN A 91 4.34 1.15 1.17
CA GLN A 91 4.21 1.77 2.49
C GLN A 91 3.69 0.78 3.53
N PRO A 92 4.30 0.73 4.72
CA PRO A 92 3.83 -0.12 5.79
C PRO A 92 2.44 0.32 6.26
N LYS A 93 1.54 -0.65 6.41
CA LYS A 93 0.19 -0.48 6.96
C LYS A 93 0.19 -0.45 8.49
N TYR A 94 1.20 -1.05 9.11
CA TYR A 94 1.35 -1.14 10.56
C TYR A 94 2.75 -0.72 10.99
N ASN A 95 2.83 -0.05 12.13
CA ASN A 95 4.06 0.25 12.84
C ASN A 95 4.08 -0.48 14.18
N ILE A 96 5.24 -1.03 14.55
CA ILE A 96 5.47 -1.53 15.91
C ILE A 96 5.70 -0.33 16.83
N VAL A 97 4.76 -0.08 17.74
CA VAL A 97 4.81 1.06 18.68
C VAL A 97 5.43 0.66 20.01
N LEU A 98 5.22 -0.59 20.42
CA LEU A 98 5.75 -1.12 21.67
C LEU A 98 6.10 -2.59 21.50
N GLN A 99 7.16 -2.99 22.18
CA GLN A 99 7.55 -4.38 22.40
C GLN A 99 7.74 -4.55 23.90
N GLU A 100 6.99 -5.46 24.51
CA GLU A 100 7.04 -5.73 25.94
C GLU A 100 7.12 -7.23 26.23
N PHE A 101 7.86 -7.61 27.26
CA PHE A 101 7.90 -8.99 27.70
C PHE A 101 6.75 -9.28 28.67
N SER A 102 5.95 -10.31 28.38
CA SER A 102 4.88 -10.77 29.23
C SER A 102 5.33 -11.97 30.05
N ALA A 103 5.58 -11.75 31.35
CA ALA A 103 5.92 -12.83 32.28
C ALA A 103 4.83 -13.90 32.36
N LYS A 104 3.56 -13.54 32.16
CA LYS A 104 2.43 -14.48 32.16
C LYS A 104 2.49 -15.46 30.99
N LEU A 105 2.92 -14.99 29.82
CA LEU A 105 3.00 -15.81 28.61
C LEU A 105 4.42 -16.34 28.36
N ASN A 106 5.41 -15.88 29.12
CA ASN A 106 6.84 -16.09 28.89
C ASN A 106 7.26 -15.73 27.44
N ARG A 107 6.67 -14.66 26.88
CA ARG A 107 6.79 -14.28 25.46
C ARG A 107 6.72 -12.77 25.28
N LEU A 108 7.23 -12.28 24.15
CA LEU A 108 7.10 -10.88 23.75
C LEU A 108 5.70 -10.61 23.18
N ILE A 109 5.10 -9.51 23.63
CA ILE A 109 3.89 -8.93 23.07
C ILE A 109 4.28 -7.67 22.31
N PHE A 110 3.78 -7.57 21.08
CA PHE A 110 3.96 -6.43 20.20
C PHE A 110 2.66 -5.65 20.10
N LYS A 111 2.78 -4.33 20.27
CA LYS A 111 1.70 -3.39 19.97
C LYS A 111 1.88 -2.87 18.54
N LEU A 112 1.00 -3.31 17.65
CA LEU A 112 0.92 -2.82 16.28
C LEU A 112 -0.10 -1.67 16.22
N GLN A 113 0.30 -0.53 15.67
CA GLN A 113 -0.63 0.55 15.34
C GLN A 113 -0.76 0.66 13.83
N LYS A 114 -2.00 0.77 13.35
CA LYS A 114 -2.25 0.96 11.93
C LYS A 114 -1.91 2.40 11.52
N CYS A 115 -1.25 2.60 10.39
CA CYS A 115 -0.71 3.92 10.01
C CYS A 115 -1.81 4.94 9.66
N ASP A 116 -2.98 4.48 9.25
CA ASP A 116 -4.12 5.31 8.82
C ASP A 116 -5.14 5.58 9.92
N SER A 117 -4.94 5.03 11.13
CA SER A 117 -5.91 5.07 12.21
C SER A 117 -5.25 5.00 13.58
N THR A 118 -6.04 5.26 14.63
CA THR A 118 -5.59 5.10 16.03
C THR A 118 -5.75 3.67 16.52
N ASP A 119 -6.16 2.75 15.65
CA ASP A 119 -6.43 1.37 16.01
C ASP A 119 -5.12 0.64 16.35
N VAL A 120 -5.15 -0.05 17.48
CA VAL A 120 -4.01 -0.77 18.04
C VAL A 120 -4.36 -2.23 18.26
N LEU A 121 -3.40 -3.11 17.94
CA LEU A 121 -3.50 -4.54 18.10
C LEU A 121 -2.35 -5.01 18.99
N PHE A 122 -2.65 -5.89 19.93
CA PHE A 122 -1.65 -6.56 20.77
C PHE A 122 -1.56 -8.02 20.33
N LYS A 123 -0.40 -8.44 19.83
CA LYS A 123 -0.18 -9.81 19.34
C LYS A 123 1.22 -10.29 19.68
N THR A 124 1.39 -11.60 19.81
CA THR A 124 2.70 -12.21 19.99
C THR A 124 3.48 -12.25 18.67
N ALA A 125 4.79 -12.47 18.72
CA ALA A 125 5.59 -12.66 17.50
C ALA A 125 5.08 -13.84 16.66
N GLU A 126 4.66 -14.92 17.32
CA GLU A 126 4.09 -16.11 16.69
C GLU A 126 2.79 -15.78 15.95
N ASP A 127 1.86 -15.07 16.59
CA ASP A 127 0.58 -14.69 15.97
C ASP A 127 0.77 -13.78 14.76
N ILE A 128 1.74 -12.86 14.84
CA ILE A 128 2.04 -11.94 13.73
C ILE A 128 2.70 -12.71 12.60
N SER A 129 3.70 -13.55 12.88
CA SER A 129 4.44 -14.29 11.84
C SER A 129 3.57 -15.28 11.05
N LYS A 130 2.52 -15.82 11.68
CA LYS A 130 1.54 -16.72 11.06
C LYS A 130 0.44 -15.99 10.29
N ASP A 131 0.32 -14.66 10.40
CA ASP A 131 -0.69 -13.87 9.72
C ASP A 131 -0.07 -13.11 8.52
N PRO A 132 -0.28 -13.59 7.28
CA PRO A 132 0.28 -12.94 6.09
C PRO A 132 -0.21 -11.51 5.91
N SER A 133 -1.42 -11.18 6.38
CA SER A 133 -1.98 -9.84 6.24
C SER A 133 -1.24 -8.82 7.12
N LEU A 134 -0.82 -9.25 8.32
CA LEU A 134 -0.01 -8.44 9.22
C LEU A 134 1.43 -8.35 8.74
N ILE A 135 2.06 -9.48 8.38
CA ILE A 135 3.46 -9.50 7.92
C ILE A 135 3.66 -8.65 6.66
N ASN A 136 2.79 -8.79 5.67
CA ASN A 136 2.87 -7.98 4.45
C ASN A 136 2.52 -6.51 4.69
N GLY A 137 1.89 -6.19 5.82
CA GLY A 137 1.60 -4.84 6.25
C GLY A 137 2.72 -4.18 7.06
N LEU A 138 3.77 -4.90 7.44
CA LEU A 138 4.91 -4.36 8.20
C LEU A 138 6.02 -3.85 7.28
N SER A 139 6.84 -2.95 7.82
CA SER A 139 8.11 -2.61 7.16
C SER A 139 9.02 -3.84 7.13
N GLN A 140 9.92 -3.94 6.14
CA GLN A 140 10.89 -5.04 6.07
C GLN A 140 11.69 -5.19 7.38
N ARG A 141 12.08 -4.06 8.00
CA ARG A 141 12.81 -4.03 9.25
C ARG A 141 11.99 -4.63 10.40
N ASP A 142 10.71 -4.30 10.48
CA ASP A 142 9.84 -4.78 11.55
C ASP A 142 9.40 -6.22 11.34
N ALA A 143 9.10 -6.62 10.10
CA ALA A 143 8.87 -8.02 9.74
C ALA A 143 10.07 -8.90 10.12
N HIS A 144 11.31 -8.43 9.86
CA HIS A 144 12.52 -9.12 10.28
C HIS A 144 12.61 -9.26 11.81
N LYS A 145 12.31 -8.21 12.58
CA LYS A 145 12.30 -8.28 14.06
C LYS A 145 11.28 -9.30 14.56
N ILE A 146 10.08 -9.31 14.01
CA ILE A 146 9.03 -10.27 14.38
C ILE A 146 9.46 -11.70 14.07
N GLY A 147 10.01 -11.93 12.87
CA GLY A 147 10.50 -13.25 12.47
C GLY A 147 11.61 -13.75 13.39
N TYR A 148 12.57 -12.87 13.72
CA TYR A 148 13.64 -13.18 14.67
C TYR A 148 13.10 -13.51 16.06
N ALA A 149 12.19 -12.69 16.60
CA ALA A 149 11.57 -12.93 17.90
C ALA A 149 10.78 -14.25 17.95
N ALA A 150 9.97 -14.53 16.92
CA ALA A 150 9.20 -15.77 16.84
C ALA A 150 10.10 -17.00 16.82
N ALA A 151 11.21 -16.95 16.07
CA ALA A 151 12.17 -18.05 16.00
C ALA A 151 12.89 -18.27 17.34
N MET A 152 13.32 -17.20 18.01
CA MET A 152 13.97 -17.28 19.33
C MET A 152 13.04 -17.87 20.39
N GLU A 153 11.77 -17.44 20.42
CA GLU A 153 10.76 -17.97 21.34
C GLU A 153 10.48 -19.46 21.11
N GLN A 154 10.51 -19.92 19.86
CA GLN A 154 10.34 -21.33 19.52
C GLN A 154 11.55 -22.17 19.97
N LEU A 155 12.77 -21.68 19.76
CA LEU A 155 13.98 -22.39 20.20
C LEU A 155 14.01 -22.53 21.73
N GLN A 156 13.70 -21.46 22.48
CA GLN A 156 13.60 -21.52 23.93
C GLN A 156 12.58 -22.56 24.40
N GLN A 157 11.41 -22.65 23.75
CA GLN A 157 10.41 -23.67 24.09
C GLN A 157 10.89 -25.09 23.83
N VAL A 158 11.64 -25.32 22.74
CA VAL A 158 12.22 -26.62 22.43
C VAL A 158 13.25 -27.01 23.48
N ASP A 159 14.15 -26.10 23.85
CA ASP A 159 15.16 -26.34 24.88
C ASP A 159 14.53 -26.62 26.25
N GLU A 160 13.54 -25.82 26.65
CA GLU A 160 12.76 -26.07 27.88
C GLU A 160 12.06 -27.43 27.86
N THR A 161 11.55 -27.85 26.70
CA THR A 161 10.87 -29.15 26.54
C THR A 161 11.87 -30.30 26.63
N ILE A 162 13.04 -30.19 26.00
CA ILE A 162 14.12 -31.19 26.08
C ILE A 162 14.60 -31.35 27.53
N ALA A 163 14.84 -30.24 28.23
CA ALA A 163 15.23 -30.24 29.63
C ALA A 163 14.18 -30.91 30.53
N ARG A 164 12.87 -30.65 30.29
CA ARG A 164 11.78 -31.30 31.03
C ARG A 164 11.66 -32.80 30.75
N LEU A 165 12.01 -33.24 29.55
CA LEU A 165 11.95 -34.65 29.16
C LEU A 165 13.21 -35.44 29.55
N GLY A 166 14.23 -34.79 30.11
CA GLY A 166 15.49 -35.43 30.51
C GLY A 166 16.28 -36.01 29.33
N LEU A 167 16.10 -35.45 28.13
CA LEU A 167 16.75 -35.90 26.89
C LEU A 167 18.09 -35.17 26.64
N GLU A 168 18.77 -34.74 27.71
CA GLU A 168 20.13 -34.21 27.60
C GLU A 168 21.08 -35.35 27.24
N LYS A 169 21.88 -35.16 26.16
CA LYS A 169 22.91 -36.12 25.73
C LYS A 169 24.14 -36.04 26.61
#